data_AF-D2PS89-F1
#
_entry.id   AF-D2PS89-F1
#
_cell.length_a   1.000
_cell.length_b   1.000
_cell.length_c   1.000
_cell.angle_alpha   90.00
_cell.angle_beta   90.00
_cell.angle_gamma   90.00
#
_symmetry.space_group_name_H-M   'P 1'
#
loop_
_entity.id
_entity.type
_entity.pdbx_description
1 polymer ?
#
loop_
_entity_poly.entity_id
_entity_poly.type
_entity_poly.pdbx_seq_one_letter_code
_entity_poly.pdbx_strand_id
1 'polypeptide(L)'
;MKTTARRIAVAAVVLVTAALAVPATARSTTAAAATAAPTTDTSTAQKNTSEFRGVNWADPRDNYASDEVVPSGLSTADDYPATYRRATGIVGEFRRELGANTVRLPINPSSVGTAWWASYRGAIDAATRQGFKVILSYWEAHDAKDGRVDDRAAFDAMWDTAVAAYRTNPRVYFEPMNEPFGYSLDEWVSLTSSWLAEHRDVPRGRVVISGTGYNDDVTGVGAARELKGTLLSLHFYGFWDDATTEAEWLANLRPRIGAYGSRTIIDEAGAPMTTGLNYGNHEGNVYTSYFGALTQTARELGMGVVYWPGLRTGDAYSLTTLVGEHDLEVTSESGLAQLQWGWGLQKDEPVNDLPPAPPGEVLRGVASGRCVDVPGFSTTNGTALDLWDCNGGGNQSWNLTADRQLTVYGTKCLTIGGDGSSAGSPAVITDCTGASTQAWQLNEDLSVSSVAHPELCLDAAGAGTGNGTPVDVWFCNGETNQQWTRS
;
A
#
# COMPACT_ATOMS: atom_id res chain seq x y z
N MET A 1 -11.65 20.46 32.90
CA MET A 1 -11.58 21.66 33.76
C MET A 1 -10.61 22.65 33.12
N LYS A 2 -11.12 23.82 32.71
CA LYS A 2 -10.33 24.93 32.13
C LYS A 2 -9.71 25.72 33.28
N THR A 3 -8.43 26.07 33.19
CA THR A 3 -7.85 27.16 34.00
C THR A 3 -7.02 28.08 33.12
N THR A 4 -7.50 29.31 33.07
CA THR A 4 -6.93 30.50 32.45
C THR A 4 -5.96 31.16 33.42
N ALA A 5 -4.85 31.71 32.94
CA ALA A 5 -4.15 32.77 33.65
C ALA A 5 -3.68 33.83 32.65
N ARG A 6 -4.15 35.06 32.89
CA ARG A 6 -3.90 36.28 32.13
C ARG A 6 -3.06 37.22 32.99
N ARG A 7 -2.55 38.27 32.34
CA ARG A 7 -2.02 39.55 32.85
C ARG A 7 -0.49 39.55 33.10
N ILE A 8 0.30 40.61 32.93
CA ILE A 8 0.11 42.08 32.95
C ILE A 8 1.16 42.74 32.03
N ALA A 9 0.81 43.83 31.35
CA ALA A 9 1.74 44.77 30.72
C ALA A 9 2.00 45.98 31.66
N VAL A 10 3.21 46.52 31.66
CA VAL A 10 3.52 47.86 32.22
C VAL A 10 4.49 48.57 31.26
N ALA A 11 4.15 49.83 30.94
CA ALA A 11 4.90 50.76 30.12
C ALA A 11 5.48 51.91 30.99
N ALA A 12 6.58 52.56 30.55
CA ALA A 12 6.88 53.95 30.89
C ALA A 12 7.93 54.58 29.92
N VAL A 13 7.55 55.63 29.15
CA VAL A 13 7.98 57.07 29.21
C VAL A 13 9.40 57.36 28.64
N VAL A 14 9.58 57.87 27.40
CA VAL A 14 9.50 59.25 26.82
C VAL A 14 10.57 60.25 27.32
N LEU A 15 11.43 60.75 26.42
CA LEU A 15 11.69 62.19 26.20
C LEU A 15 12.49 62.50 24.91
N VAL A 16 12.13 63.62 24.30
CA VAL A 16 12.48 64.16 22.98
C VAL A 16 13.52 65.27 23.11
N THR A 17 14.44 65.40 22.14
CA THR A 17 14.96 66.72 21.70
C THR A 17 15.29 66.69 20.20
N ALA A 18 14.81 67.70 19.49
CA ALA A 18 14.93 67.91 18.05
C ALA A 18 16.13 68.79 17.67
N ALA A 19 16.66 68.60 16.46
CA ALA A 19 17.30 69.68 15.70
C ALA A 19 17.19 69.39 14.19
N LEU A 20 16.62 70.35 13.47
CA LEU A 20 16.43 70.39 12.01
C LEU A 20 17.68 70.92 11.31
N ALA A 21 18.10 70.29 10.21
CA ALA A 21 18.72 70.96 9.05
C ALA A 21 18.67 70.04 7.81
N VAL A 22 18.18 70.60 6.69
CA VAL A 22 18.06 70.07 5.33
C VAL A 22 18.56 71.21 4.40
N PRO A 23 19.00 71.02 3.13
CA PRO A 23 19.34 69.81 2.36
C PRO A 23 20.77 69.83 1.77
N ALA A 24 21.24 68.69 1.27
CA ALA A 24 22.16 68.67 0.13
C ALA A 24 21.83 67.46 -0.76
N THR A 25 21.46 67.76 -1.99
CA THR A 25 21.18 66.80 -3.06
C THR A 25 22.45 66.06 -3.48
N ALA A 26 22.44 64.73 -3.42
CA ALA A 26 23.38 63.90 -4.16
C ALA A 26 22.64 62.70 -4.76
N ARG A 27 22.58 62.69 -6.10
CA ARG A 27 22.14 61.55 -6.91
C ARG A 27 23.11 60.39 -6.70
N SER A 28 22.63 59.28 -6.17
CA SER A 28 23.33 58.00 -6.17
C SER A 28 23.01 57.24 -7.44
N THR A 29 24.00 57.11 -8.32
CA THR A 29 24.01 56.22 -9.47
C THR A 29 24.21 54.77 -9.03
N THR A 30 23.43 53.89 -9.64
CA THR A 30 23.36 52.43 -9.47
C THR A 30 24.68 51.73 -9.78
N ALA A 31 25.17 50.91 -8.86
CA ALA A 31 26.12 49.83 -9.14
C ALA A 31 25.36 48.49 -9.04
N ALA A 32 25.20 47.81 -10.18
CA ALA A 32 24.59 46.50 -10.26
C ALA A 32 25.53 45.46 -9.64
N ALA A 33 25.13 44.85 -8.53
CA ALA A 33 25.73 43.63 -8.03
C ALA A 33 25.17 42.46 -8.86
N ALA A 34 26.02 41.86 -9.69
CA ALA A 34 25.70 40.63 -10.41
C ALA A 34 25.50 39.50 -9.38
N THR A 35 24.25 39.10 -9.18
CA THR A 35 23.90 37.86 -8.49
C THR A 35 24.32 36.70 -9.38
N ALA A 36 25.34 35.95 -8.96
CA ALA A 36 25.66 34.66 -9.58
C ALA A 36 24.44 33.73 -9.42
N ALA A 37 23.89 33.27 -10.54
CA ALA A 37 22.88 32.23 -10.56
C ALA A 37 23.48 30.95 -9.92
N PRO A 38 22.69 30.17 -9.16
CA PRO A 38 23.15 28.88 -8.70
C PRO A 38 23.44 28.02 -9.94
N THR A 39 24.69 27.62 -10.08
CA THR A 39 25.09 26.61 -11.06
C THR A 39 24.36 25.32 -10.71
N THR A 40 23.35 24.97 -11.50
CA THR A 40 22.79 23.62 -11.53
C THR A 40 23.91 22.67 -11.91
N ASP A 41 24.39 21.92 -10.93
CA ASP A 41 25.35 20.84 -11.13
C ASP A 41 24.64 19.69 -11.86
N THR A 42 24.65 19.75 -13.19
CA THR A 42 24.20 18.66 -14.05
C THR A 42 25.36 17.69 -14.27
N SER A 43 25.77 16.91 -13.26
CA SER A 43 26.51 15.66 -13.48
C SER A 43 26.55 14.74 -12.25
N THR A 44 25.45 14.04 -12.00
CA THR A 44 25.32 12.57 -11.99
C THR A 44 23.84 12.34 -11.73
N ALA A 45 23.12 11.68 -12.61
CA ALA A 45 21.81 11.14 -12.24
C ALA A 45 22.07 10.24 -11.04
N GLN A 46 21.71 10.70 -9.83
CA GLN A 46 21.78 9.89 -8.64
C GLN A 46 20.93 8.66 -8.95
N LYS A 47 21.56 7.48 -9.02
CA LYS A 47 20.83 6.24 -9.28
C LYS A 47 19.79 6.11 -8.18
N ASN A 48 18.54 6.32 -8.55
CA ASN A 48 17.41 6.11 -7.67
C ASN A 48 17.11 4.61 -7.61
N THR A 49 16.18 4.21 -6.75
CA THR A 49 15.87 2.80 -6.51
C THR A 49 14.69 2.30 -7.35
N SER A 50 14.16 3.10 -8.29
CA SER A 50 13.02 2.71 -9.14
C SER A 50 13.26 1.45 -10.00
N GLU A 51 14.52 1.02 -10.13
CA GLU A 51 14.85 -0.25 -10.78
C GLU A 51 14.44 -1.50 -9.98
N PHE A 52 14.01 -1.34 -8.72
CA PHE A 52 13.46 -2.40 -7.87
C PHE A 52 11.93 -2.39 -7.96
N ARG A 53 11.40 -3.22 -8.87
CA ARG A 53 9.97 -3.51 -9.01
C ARG A 53 9.73 -4.89 -8.43
N GLY A 54 9.47 -4.95 -7.14
CA GLY A 54 9.59 -6.18 -6.39
C GLY A 54 8.30 -6.73 -5.83
N VAL A 55 8.35 -8.01 -5.47
CA VAL A 55 7.37 -8.63 -4.61
C VAL A 55 8.07 -9.42 -3.51
N ASN A 56 7.47 -9.47 -2.33
CA ASN A 56 7.86 -10.43 -1.30
C ASN A 56 7.28 -11.80 -1.65
N TRP A 57 8.13 -12.83 -1.62
CA TRP A 57 7.71 -14.22 -1.77
C TRP A 57 7.85 -14.91 -0.43
N ALA A 58 6.73 -15.06 0.25
CA ALA A 58 6.69 -15.27 1.69
C ALA A 58 6.24 -16.69 2.07
N ASP A 59 6.68 -17.11 3.26
CA ASP A 59 6.16 -18.29 3.94
C ASP A 59 4.68 -18.06 4.31
N PRO A 60 3.76 -19.02 4.05
CA PRO A 60 2.37 -18.92 4.48
C PRO A 60 2.18 -18.64 5.98
N ARG A 61 3.16 -19.02 6.80
CA ARG A 61 3.19 -18.83 8.26
C ARG A 61 3.70 -17.44 8.67
N ASP A 62 4.04 -16.58 7.72
CA ASP A 62 4.65 -15.27 7.98
C ASP A 62 6.00 -15.39 8.73
N ASN A 63 6.50 -14.30 9.30
CA ASN A 63 7.62 -14.31 10.25
C ASN A 63 7.31 -15.04 11.58
N TYR A 64 6.25 -15.86 11.63
CA TYR A 64 5.88 -16.66 12.79
C TYR A 64 6.47 -18.07 12.84
N ALA A 65 7.37 -18.40 11.92
CA ALA A 65 8.10 -19.66 11.92
C ALA A 65 9.39 -19.57 12.77
N SER A 66 9.58 -20.49 13.71
CA SER A 66 10.86 -20.68 14.41
C SER A 66 11.79 -21.68 13.68
N ASP A 67 11.27 -22.40 12.70
CA ASP A 67 11.96 -23.41 11.90
C ASP A 67 12.35 -22.83 10.52
N GLU A 68 12.63 -23.70 9.53
CA GLU A 68 12.92 -23.28 8.17
C GLU A 68 11.83 -22.37 7.59
N VAL A 69 12.21 -21.25 6.94
CA VAL A 69 11.28 -20.47 6.12
C VAL A 69 11.06 -21.16 4.78
N VAL A 70 9.80 -21.35 4.42
CA VAL A 70 9.36 -22.09 3.24
C VAL A 70 8.38 -21.22 2.46
N PRO A 71 8.87 -20.41 1.49
CA PRO A 71 8.00 -19.60 0.65
C PRO A 71 6.92 -20.41 -0.06
N SER A 72 5.76 -19.79 -0.22
CA SER A 72 4.56 -20.40 -0.81
C SER A 72 4.85 -21.06 -2.15
N GLY A 73 4.44 -22.32 -2.32
CA GLY A 73 4.72 -23.11 -3.52
C GLY A 73 6.07 -23.87 -3.50
N LEU A 74 6.89 -23.71 -2.46
CA LEU A 74 8.07 -24.55 -2.20
C LEU A 74 7.79 -25.59 -1.11
N SER A 75 8.68 -26.58 -0.97
CA SER A 75 8.57 -27.64 0.04
C SER A 75 9.93 -28.05 0.56
N THR A 76 10.06 -28.30 1.86
CA THR A 76 11.27 -28.87 2.47
C THR A 76 11.57 -30.31 2.02
N ALA A 77 10.60 -30.97 1.37
CA ALA A 77 10.79 -32.29 0.76
C ALA A 77 11.45 -32.20 -0.63
N ASP A 78 11.49 -31.02 -1.26
CA ASP A 78 12.08 -30.84 -2.59
C ASP A 78 13.61 -30.84 -2.51
N ASP A 79 14.25 -31.46 -3.50
CA ASP A 79 15.67 -31.29 -3.76
C ASP A 79 15.94 -30.02 -4.59
N TYR A 80 17.22 -29.67 -4.78
CA TYR A 80 17.59 -28.48 -5.55
C TYR A 80 16.97 -28.44 -6.96
N PRO A 81 17.05 -29.51 -7.79
CA PRO A 81 16.38 -29.54 -9.09
C PRO A 81 14.86 -29.29 -9.04
N ALA A 82 14.16 -29.85 -8.04
CA ALA A 82 12.72 -29.63 -7.87
C ALA A 82 12.42 -28.18 -7.49
N THR A 83 13.08 -27.65 -6.45
CA THR A 83 12.94 -26.24 -6.03
C THR A 83 13.26 -25.28 -7.16
N TYR A 84 14.35 -25.51 -7.89
CA TYR A 84 14.75 -24.69 -9.03
C TYR A 84 13.69 -24.66 -10.13
N ARG A 85 13.06 -25.80 -10.47
CA ARG A 85 11.99 -25.85 -11.48
C ARG A 85 10.74 -25.08 -11.02
N ARG A 86 10.27 -25.33 -9.79
CA ARG A 86 9.10 -24.62 -9.22
C ARG A 86 9.32 -23.12 -9.20
N ALA A 87 10.46 -22.70 -8.66
CA ALA A 87 10.84 -21.30 -8.61
C ALA A 87 11.02 -20.68 -9.98
N THR A 88 11.47 -21.45 -10.98
CA THR A 88 11.55 -20.96 -12.36
C THR A 88 10.16 -20.58 -12.88
N GLY A 89 9.15 -21.42 -12.65
CA GLY A 89 7.77 -21.13 -13.03
C GLY A 89 7.22 -19.91 -12.28
N ILE A 90 7.23 -19.93 -10.94
CA ILE A 90 6.66 -18.87 -10.10
C ILE A 90 7.31 -17.50 -10.38
N VAL A 91 8.64 -17.43 -10.51
CA VAL A 91 9.33 -16.17 -10.83
C VAL A 91 9.03 -15.71 -12.26
N GLY A 92 8.84 -16.65 -13.19
CA GLY A 92 8.40 -16.35 -14.54
C GLY A 92 7.01 -15.69 -14.54
N GLU A 93 6.11 -16.21 -13.72
CA GLU A 93 4.75 -15.68 -13.54
C GLU A 93 4.75 -14.31 -12.86
N PHE A 94 5.57 -14.07 -11.82
CA PHE A 94 5.72 -12.71 -11.26
C PHE A 94 6.14 -11.68 -12.31
N ARG A 95 6.98 -12.07 -13.27
CA ARG A 95 7.31 -11.18 -14.39
C ARG A 95 6.14 -11.02 -15.36
N ARG A 96 5.51 -12.13 -15.74
CA ARG A 96 4.47 -12.18 -16.78
C ARG A 96 3.22 -11.44 -16.34
N GLU A 97 2.73 -11.75 -15.15
CA GLU A 97 1.49 -11.20 -14.59
C GLU A 97 1.71 -9.79 -14.04
N LEU A 98 2.81 -9.56 -13.32
CA LEU A 98 2.97 -8.31 -12.56
C LEU A 98 3.88 -7.29 -13.24
N GLY A 99 4.82 -7.72 -14.08
CA GLY A 99 5.93 -6.87 -14.55
C GLY A 99 7.06 -6.73 -13.52
N ALA A 100 7.08 -7.59 -12.49
CA ALA A 100 8.10 -7.60 -11.46
C ALA A 100 9.49 -8.00 -12.01
N ASN A 101 10.54 -7.48 -11.37
CA ASN A 101 11.94 -7.78 -11.68
C ASN A 101 12.79 -8.03 -10.42
N THR A 102 12.17 -8.01 -9.24
CA THR A 102 12.82 -8.19 -7.95
C THR A 102 11.97 -9.14 -7.11
N VAL A 103 12.62 -10.03 -6.36
CA VAL A 103 11.97 -10.81 -5.31
C VAL A 103 12.71 -10.57 -4.00
N ARG A 104 11.97 -10.38 -2.92
CA ARG A 104 12.50 -10.38 -1.56
C ARG A 104 12.15 -11.72 -0.92
N LEU A 105 13.18 -12.39 -0.41
CA LEU A 105 13.11 -13.75 0.09
C LEU A 105 13.57 -13.76 1.55
N PRO A 106 12.74 -14.30 2.47
CA PRO A 106 13.14 -14.44 3.85
C PRO A 106 14.23 -15.51 3.98
N ILE A 107 15.09 -15.32 4.97
CA ILE A 107 16.05 -16.31 5.47
C ILE A 107 16.11 -16.23 7.00
N ASN A 108 16.48 -17.34 7.64
CA ASN A 108 16.75 -17.38 9.07
C ASN A 108 17.83 -18.45 9.36
N PRO A 109 18.39 -18.49 10.59
CA PRO A 109 19.41 -19.47 10.97
C PRO A 109 18.96 -20.93 10.82
N SER A 110 17.68 -21.22 11.00
CA SER A 110 17.10 -22.56 10.78
C SER A 110 17.15 -22.97 9.30
N SER A 111 17.17 -22.01 8.37
CA SER A 111 17.15 -22.26 6.93
C SER A 111 18.53 -22.35 6.30
N VAL A 112 19.46 -21.47 6.66
CA VAL A 112 20.74 -21.30 5.96
C VAL A 112 21.80 -22.24 6.51
N GLY A 113 22.60 -22.84 5.63
CA GLY A 113 23.63 -23.82 6.02
C GLY A 113 23.09 -25.20 6.39
N THR A 114 21.78 -25.40 6.35
CA THR A 114 21.12 -26.69 6.64
C THR A 114 20.88 -27.53 5.37
N ALA A 115 20.27 -28.71 5.53
CA ALA A 115 19.84 -29.51 4.38
C ALA A 115 18.82 -28.76 3.51
N TRP A 116 17.93 -27.97 4.14
CA TRP A 116 16.99 -27.12 3.42
C TRP A 116 17.71 -26.06 2.59
N TRP A 117 18.74 -25.40 3.10
CA TRP A 117 19.55 -24.43 2.34
C TRP A 117 20.03 -24.97 1.00
N ALA A 118 20.46 -26.24 0.97
CA ALA A 118 20.94 -26.86 -0.26
C ALA A 118 19.88 -26.84 -1.38
N SER A 119 18.61 -27.02 -1.00
CA SER A 119 17.45 -26.94 -1.89
C SER A 119 16.99 -25.50 -2.12
N TYR A 120 16.86 -24.70 -1.06
CA TYR A 120 16.35 -23.32 -1.09
C TYR A 120 17.15 -22.40 -2.02
N ARG A 121 18.47 -22.62 -2.15
CA ARG A 121 19.30 -21.94 -3.15
C ARG A 121 18.78 -22.08 -4.59
N GLY A 122 18.03 -23.14 -4.89
CA GLY A 122 17.34 -23.31 -6.17
C GLY A 122 16.40 -22.15 -6.49
N ALA A 123 15.72 -21.57 -5.50
CA ALA A 123 14.85 -20.41 -5.69
C ALA A 123 15.63 -19.14 -6.00
N ILE A 124 16.70 -18.88 -5.24
CA ILE A 124 17.61 -17.73 -5.44
C ILE A 124 18.28 -17.82 -6.82
N ASP A 125 18.77 -19.00 -7.18
CA ASP A 125 19.44 -19.24 -8.45
C ASP A 125 18.48 -19.12 -9.63
N ALA A 126 17.24 -19.63 -9.51
CA ALA A 126 16.22 -19.51 -10.53
C ALA A 126 15.87 -18.04 -10.79
N ALA A 127 15.65 -17.26 -9.73
CA ALA A 127 15.36 -15.84 -9.84
C ALA A 127 16.51 -15.07 -10.51
N THR A 128 17.73 -15.22 -10.01
CA THR A 128 18.88 -14.46 -10.55
C THR A 128 19.25 -14.88 -11.98
N ARG A 129 19.10 -16.16 -12.36
CA ARG A 129 19.28 -16.62 -13.75
C ARG A 129 18.24 -16.06 -14.70
N GLN A 130 17.01 -15.87 -14.23
CA GLN A 130 15.99 -15.18 -15.00
C GLN A 130 16.20 -13.66 -15.06
N GLY A 131 17.18 -13.13 -14.33
CA GLY A 131 17.53 -11.71 -14.34
C GLY A 131 16.90 -10.90 -13.21
N PHE A 132 16.17 -11.53 -12.28
CA PHE A 132 15.63 -10.86 -11.11
C PHE A 132 16.72 -10.41 -10.15
N LYS A 133 16.52 -9.26 -9.51
CA LYS A 133 17.22 -8.93 -8.27
C LYS A 133 16.62 -9.79 -7.14
N VAL A 134 17.44 -10.25 -6.21
CA VAL A 134 17.01 -11.00 -5.03
C VAL A 134 17.51 -10.27 -3.80
N ILE A 135 16.59 -9.85 -2.93
CA ILE A 135 16.90 -9.31 -1.61
C ILE A 135 16.74 -10.46 -0.61
N LEU A 136 17.83 -10.88 0.04
CA LEU A 136 17.77 -11.83 1.14
C LEU A 136 17.60 -11.04 2.44
N SER A 137 16.55 -11.32 3.19
CA SER A 137 16.22 -10.62 4.43
C SER A 137 16.17 -11.57 5.62
N TYR A 138 16.84 -11.21 6.70
CA TYR A 138 16.80 -11.98 7.94
C TYR A 138 15.48 -11.77 8.69
N TRP A 139 14.76 -12.86 8.92
CA TRP A 139 13.60 -12.93 9.80
C TRP A 139 14.00 -13.47 11.16
N GLU A 140 13.66 -12.71 12.21
CA GLU A 140 13.77 -13.14 13.61
C GLU A 140 12.93 -14.40 13.83
N ALA A 141 13.38 -15.24 14.77
CA ALA A 141 12.60 -16.41 15.16
C ALA A 141 11.34 -15.97 15.94
N HIS A 142 10.30 -16.80 15.90
CA HIS A 142 9.00 -16.53 16.54
C HIS A 142 8.99 -16.68 18.08
N ASP A 143 10.14 -16.69 18.74
CA ASP A 143 10.24 -16.87 20.19
C ASP A 143 10.28 -15.54 20.95
N ALA A 144 11.31 -14.72 20.77
CA ALA A 144 11.47 -13.46 21.48
C ALA A 144 10.54 -12.37 20.92
N LYS A 145 10.52 -12.23 19.59
CA LYS A 145 9.77 -11.19 18.85
C LYS A 145 10.01 -9.80 19.42
N ASP A 146 11.24 -9.52 19.78
CA ASP A 146 11.61 -8.25 20.37
C ASP A 146 12.31 -7.32 19.38
N GLY A 147 12.47 -7.74 18.13
CA GLY A 147 13.14 -6.97 17.09
C GLY A 147 14.64 -6.95 17.30
N ARG A 148 15.21 -7.97 17.97
CA ARG A 148 16.65 -8.15 18.15
C ARG A 148 17.13 -9.50 17.62
N VAL A 149 18.44 -9.56 17.37
CA VAL A 149 19.14 -10.81 17.11
C VAL A 149 19.36 -11.54 18.44
N ASP A 150 18.65 -12.65 18.66
CA ASP A 150 18.74 -13.44 19.89
C ASP A 150 20.05 -14.21 20.03
N ASP A 151 20.45 -14.92 18.98
CA ASP A 151 21.70 -15.68 18.91
C ASP A 151 22.62 -15.06 17.86
N ARG A 152 23.56 -14.24 18.35
CA ARG A 152 24.53 -13.56 17.50
C ARG A 152 25.42 -14.55 16.73
N ALA A 153 25.80 -15.67 17.32
CA ALA A 153 26.67 -16.63 16.66
C ALA A 153 25.95 -17.35 15.51
N ALA A 154 24.67 -17.71 15.72
CA ALA A 154 23.83 -18.30 14.68
C ALA A 154 23.55 -17.30 13.54
N PHE A 155 23.29 -16.03 13.88
CA PHE A 155 23.13 -14.93 12.93
C PHE A 155 24.38 -14.72 12.06
N ASP A 156 25.57 -14.66 12.67
CA ASP A 156 26.83 -14.50 11.95
C ASP A 156 27.10 -15.69 11.03
N ALA A 157 26.89 -16.93 11.52
CA ALA A 157 27.08 -18.15 10.72
C ALA A 157 26.13 -18.22 9.51
N MET A 158 24.88 -17.77 9.67
CA MET A 158 23.89 -17.65 8.61
C MET A 158 24.39 -16.67 7.53
N TRP A 159 24.79 -15.45 7.93
CA TRP A 159 25.25 -14.44 6.99
C TRP A 159 26.56 -14.80 6.32
N ASP A 160 27.54 -15.36 7.04
CA ASP A 160 28.78 -15.89 6.46
C ASP A 160 28.48 -16.90 5.33
N THR A 161 27.54 -17.80 5.57
CA THR A 161 27.13 -18.81 4.60
C THR A 161 26.43 -18.20 3.38
N ALA A 162 25.47 -17.30 3.59
CA ALA A 162 24.72 -16.65 2.52
C ALA A 162 25.62 -15.73 1.66
N VAL A 163 26.46 -14.92 2.32
CA VAL A 163 27.42 -14.02 1.67
C VAL A 163 28.46 -14.83 0.90
N ALA A 164 29.02 -15.90 1.47
CA ALA A 164 29.97 -16.76 0.76
C ALA A 164 29.38 -17.36 -0.52
N ALA A 165 28.10 -17.72 -0.51
CA ALA A 165 27.41 -18.26 -1.68
C ALA A 165 27.15 -17.21 -2.77
N TYR A 166 26.85 -15.95 -2.39
CA TYR A 166 26.26 -14.97 -3.31
C TYR A 166 27.01 -13.64 -3.45
N ARG A 167 28.12 -13.42 -2.75
CA ARG A 167 28.91 -12.18 -2.84
C ARG A 167 29.40 -11.87 -4.26
N THR A 168 29.57 -12.85 -5.15
CA THR A 168 29.97 -12.59 -6.55
C THR A 168 28.79 -12.43 -7.51
N ASN A 169 27.55 -12.70 -7.07
CA ASN A 169 26.37 -12.54 -7.89
C ASN A 169 25.87 -11.09 -7.79
N PRO A 170 25.93 -10.28 -8.87
CA PRO A 170 25.58 -8.87 -8.82
C PRO A 170 24.07 -8.62 -8.62
N ARG A 171 23.24 -9.67 -8.69
CA ARG A 171 21.79 -9.57 -8.50
C ARG A 171 21.32 -9.93 -7.10
N VAL A 172 22.21 -10.38 -6.21
CA VAL A 172 21.87 -10.67 -4.82
C VAL A 172 22.24 -9.50 -3.92
N TYR A 173 21.26 -9.06 -3.14
CA TYR A 173 21.30 -7.99 -2.17
C TYR A 173 21.08 -8.59 -0.77
N PHE A 174 21.68 -7.98 0.23
CA PHE A 174 21.67 -8.48 1.61
C PHE A 174 21.05 -7.44 2.52
N GLU A 175 19.97 -7.83 3.19
CA GLU A 175 19.28 -7.02 4.19
C GLU A 175 19.50 -7.65 5.56
N PRO A 176 20.38 -7.08 6.41
CA PRO A 176 20.80 -7.72 7.65
C PRO A 176 19.68 -8.10 8.61
N MET A 177 18.53 -7.41 8.58
CA MET A 177 17.36 -7.70 9.42
C MET A 177 16.09 -7.04 8.90
N ASN A 178 14.97 -7.74 8.98
CA ASN A 178 13.63 -7.27 8.59
C ASN A 178 13.17 -6.03 9.39
N GLU A 179 13.00 -6.18 10.71
CA GLU A 179 12.36 -5.18 11.57
C GLU A 179 13.14 -4.99 12.88
N PRO A 180 14.09 -4.03 12.94
CA PRO A 180 14.97 -3.85 14.08
C PRO A 180 14.35 -2.99 15.20
N PHE A 181 13.05 -3.15 15.51
CA PHE A 181 12.33 -2.28 16.45
C PHE A 181 12.81 -2.38 17.90
N GLY A 182 13.53 -3.46 18.23
CA GLY A 182 14.16 -3.65 19.52
C GLY A 182 15.39 -2.79 19.74
N TYR A 183 16.01 -2.26 18.68
CA TYR A 183 17.25 -1.50 18.76
C TYR A 183 17.01 0.01 18.83
N SER A 184 17.80 0.70 19.66
CA SER A 184 18.00 2.14 19.48
C SER A 184 18.77 2.42 18.19
N LEU A 185 18.69 3.66 17.67
CA LEU A 185 19.41 4.06 16.46
C LEU A 185 20.92 3.76 16.56
N ASP A 186 21.56 4.09 17.68
CA ASP A 186 23.00 3.89 17.87
C ASP A 186 23.38 2.40 17.91
N GLU A 187 22.57 1.56 18.57
CA GLU A 187 22.79 0.11 18.57
C GLU A 187 22.62 -0.47 17.16
N TRP A 188 21.59 -0.04 16.43
CA TRP A 188 21.32 -0.52 15.08
C TRP A 188 22.42 -0.14 14.09
N VAL A 189 22.88 1.12 14.14
CA VAL A 189 24.03 1.58 13.36
C VAL A 189 25.29 0.82 13.73
N SER A 190 25.51 0.52 15.02
CA SER A 190 26.66 -0.26 15.47
C SER A 190 26.64 -1.71 14.94
N LEU A 191 25.48 -2.38 14.99
CA LEU A 191 25.35 -3.74 14.48
C LEU A 191 25.58 -3.79 12.96
N THR A 192 24.89 -2.93 12.20
CA THR A 192 24.98 -2.91 10.74
C THR A 192 26.33 -2.44 10.21
N SER A 193 26.99 -1.50 10.90
CA SER A 193 28.36 -1.10 10.54
C SER A 193 29.39 -2.20 10.84
N SER A 194 29.17 -3.01 11.89
CA SER A 194 30.00 -4.18 12.18
C SER A 194 29.83 -5.26 11.11
N TRP A 195 28.57 -5.55 10.72
CA TRP A 195 28.26 -6.46 9.61
C TRP A 195 28.95 -6.03 8.30
N LEU A 196 28.92 -4.72 7.98
CA LEU A 196 29.61 -4.16 6.81
C LEU A 196 31.14 -4.31 6.89
N ALA A 197 31.73 -4.27 8.09
CA ALA A 197 33.16 -4.45 8.28
C ALA A 197 33.59 -5.92 8.10
N GLU A 198 32.76 -6.85 8.57
CA GLU A 198 32.94 -8.30 8.44
C GLU A 198 32.82 -8.74 6.97
N HIS A 199 31.83 -8.22 6.25
CA HIS A 199 31.54 -8.55 4.85
C HIS A 199 32.00 -7.48 3.85
N ARG A 200 33.21 -6.93 4.05
CA ARG A 200 33.76 -5.81 3.25
C ARG A 200 33.95 -6.10 1.75
N ASP A 201 33.89 -7.36 1.35
CA ASP A 201 33.95 -7.82 -0.04
C ASP A 201 32.61 -7.71 -0.78
N VAL A 202 31.53 -7.43 -0.06
CA VAL A 202 30.24 -7.04 -0.63
C VAL A 202 30.25 -5.53 -0.91
N PRO A 203 30.05 -5.09 -2.18
CA PRO A 203 29.83 -3.68 -2.48
C PRO A 203 28.67 -3.13 -1.66
N ARG A 204 28.89 -1.99 -1.01
CA ARG A 204 27.91 -1.37 -0.10
C ARG A 204 26.55 -1.15 -0.76
N GLY A 205 26.51 -0.80 -2.05
CA GLY A 205 25.27 -0.67 -2.83
C GLY A 205 24.48 -1.95 -3.06
N ARG A 206 24.94 -3.11 -2.55
CA ARG A 206 24.19 -4.37 -2.47
C ARG A 206 23.77 -4.74 -1.05
N VAL A 207 23.92 -3.83 -0.10
CA VAL A 207 23.47 -3.98 1.27
C VAL A 207 22.30 -3.04 1.49
N VAL A 208 21.17 -3.57 1.95
CA VAL A 208 19.94 -2.83 2.22
C VAL A 208 19.82 -2.72 3.73
N ILE A 209 19.88 -1.51 4.28
CA ILE A 209 19.80 -1.31 5.73
C ILE A 209 18.41 -0.83 6.10
N SER A 210 17.72 -1.61 6.91
CA SER A 210 16.40 -1.27 7.44
C SER A 210 16.45 0.01 8.26
N GLY A 211 15.37 0.77 8.20
CA GLY A 211 15.11 1.89 9.08
C GLY A 211 15.06 1.48 10.55
N THR A 212 14.83 2.45 11.42
CA THR A 212 14.54 2.20 12.84
C THR A 212 13.10 1.77 13.05
N GLY A 213 12.75 1.35 14.27
CA GLY A 213 11.39 0.94 14.60
C GLY A 213 11.00 -0.33 13.84
N TYR A 214 9.76 -0.42 13.40
CA TYR A 214 9.28 -1.53 12.57
C TYR A 214 9.73 -1.37 11.12
N ASN A 215 11.00 -0.98 10.92
CA ASN A 215 11.54 -0.52 9.65
C ASN A 215 10.75 0.69 9.09
N ASP A 216 10.19 1.56 9.94
CA ASP A 216 9.21 2.58 9.55
C ASP A 216 9.77 4.02 9.48
N ASP A 217 11.07 4.22 9.75
CA ASP A 217 11.76 5.50 9.58
C ASP A 217 13.23 5.31 9.16
N VAL A 218 13.62 5.91 8.04
CA VAL A 218 14.98 5.79 7.47
C VAL A 218 15.86 7.00 7.72
N THR A 219 15.38 8.05 8.37
CA THR A 219 16.09 9.33 8.44
C THR A 219 17.35 9.26 9.30
N GLY A 220 17.29 8.59 10.45
CA GLY A 220 18.43 8.37 11.35
C GLY A 220 19.51 7.49 10.71
N VAL A 221 19.09 6.34 10.18
CA VAL A 221 19.97 5.40 9.46
C VAL A 221 20.56 6.05 8.20
N GLY A 222 19.74 6.85 7.51
CA GLY A 222 20.12 7.65 6.35
C GLY A 222 21.27 8.61 6.64
N ALA A 223 21.24 9.27 7.81
CA ALA A 223 22.21 10.27 8.24
C ALA A 223 23.53 9.66 8.76
N ALA A 224 23.52 8.39 9.17
CA ALA A 224 24.69 7.71 9.72
C ALA A 224 25.81 7.59 8.68
N ARG A 225 26.95 8.26 8.92
CA ARG A 225 28.10 8.27 8.00
C ARG A 225 28.69 6.87 7.80
N GLU A 226 28.58 6.02 8.81
CA GLU A 226 29.03 4.63 8.85
C GLU A 226 28.29 3.77 7.84
N LEU A 227 27.07 4.18 7.45
CA LEU A 227 26.16 3.48 6.54
C LEU A 227 26.10 4.14 5.15
N LYS A 228 26.88 5.20 4.90
CA LYS A 228 26.94 5.86 3.60
C LYS A 228 27.25 4.88 2.47
N GLY A 229 26.52 4.95 1.36
CA GLY A 229 26.72 4.10 0.18
C GLY A 229 26.03 2.75 0.22
N THR A 230 25.25 2.45 1.27
CA THR A 230 24.27 1.35 1.25
C THR A 230 22.97 1.77 0.59
N LEU A 231 22.06 0.83 0.38
CA LEU A 231 20.63 1.09 0.20
C LEU A 231 19.95 1.15 1.57
N LEU A 232 18.74 1.67 1.61
CA LEU A 232 17.85 1.68 2.77
C LEU A 232 16.57 0.92 2.45
N SER A 233 16.01 0.27 3.45
CA SER A 233 14.68 -0.35 3.42
C SER A 233 13.70 0.44 4.29
N LEU A 234 12.42 0.36 3.96
CA LEU A 234 11.32 1.01 4.67
C LEU A 234 10.08 0.13 4.51
N HIS A 235 9.46 -0.22 5.64
CA HIS A 235 8.11 -0.76 5.69
C HIS A 235 7.10 0.38 5.82
N PHE A 236 5.97 0.25 5.14
CA PHE A 236 4.84 1.13 5.33
C PHE A 236 3.56 0.32 5.16
N TYR A 237 2.57 0.49 6.03
CA TYR A 237 1.33 -0.28 5.96
C TYR A 237 0.10 0.54 6.32
N GLY A 238 -0.99 0.30 5.59
CA GLY A 238 -2.25 1.03 5.76
C GLY A 238 -2.94 0.78 7.11
N PHE A 239 -2.65 -0.34 7.78
CA PHE A 239 -3.25 -0.66 9.09
C PHE A 239 -2.60 0.07 10.27
N TRP A 240 -1.60 0.92 10.04
CA TRP A 240 -0.92 1.70 11.08
C TRP A 240 -1.65 2.99 11.47
N ASP A 241 -2.61 3.43 10.66
CA ASP A 241 -3.37 4.67 10.85
C ASP A 241 -4.82 4.44 10.38
N ASP A 242 -5.71 5.38 10.65
CA ASP A 242 -7.12 5.35 10.23
C ASP A 242 -7.47 6.48 9.24
N ALA A 243 -6.47 7.22 8.76
CA ALA A 243 -6.62 8.23 7.72
C ALA A 243 -7.29 7.67 6.46
N THR A 244 -8.23 8.43 5.92
CA THR A 244 -9.03 8.07 4.74
C THR A 244 -8.80 9.03 3.57
N THR A 245 -7.75 9.84 3.63
CA THR A 245 -7.39 10.77 2.57
C THR A 245 -5.93 10.56 2.15
N GLU A 246 -5.65 10.71 0.85
CA GLU A 246 -4.29 10.54 0.33
C GLU A 246 -3.33 11.56 0.94
N ALA A 247 -3.82 12.79 1.15
CA ALA A 247 -3.04 13.89 1.68
C ALA A 247 -2.49 13.62 3.09
N GLU A 248 -3.30 13.00 3.96
CA GLU A 248 -2.87 12.61 5.31
C GLU A 248 -1.80 11.51 5.25
N TRP A 249 -1.98 10.51 4.38
CA TRP A 249 -0.99 9.46 4.18
C TRP A 249 0.33 9.99 3.59
N LEU A 250 0.28 10.93 2.65
CA LEU A 250 1.48 11.62 2.13
C LEU A 250 2.21 12.40 3.22
N ALA A 251 1.46 13.07 4.11
CA ALA A 251 2.01 13.79 5.25
C ALA A 251 2.64 12.86 6.31
N ASN A 252 2.18 11.61 6.39
CA ASN A 252 2.75 10.57 7.25
C ASN A 252 4.02 9.94 6.65
N LEU A 253 3.97 9.53 5.39
CA LEU A 253 5.04 8.78 4.72
C LEU A 253 6.29 9.64 4.44
N ARG A 254 6.12 10.84 3.88
CA ARG A 254 7.25 11.64 3.39
C ARG A 254 8.27 12.02 4.49
N PRO A 255 7.87 12.40 5.71
CA PRO A 255 8.82 12.66 6.80
C PRO A 255 9.69 11.45 7.18
N ARG A 256 9.14 10.23 7.11
CA ARG A 256 9.86 8.97 7.42
C ARG A 256 10.98 8.66 6.43
N ILE A 257 10.85 9.15 5.19
CA ILE A 257 11.85 9.05 4.12
C ILE A 257 12.87 10.19 4.19
N GLY A 258 12.39 11.41 4.41
CA GLY A 258 13.20 12.62 4.45
C GLY A 258 14.01 12.83 3.17
N ALA A 259 15.29 13.18 3.32
CA ALA A 259 16.19 13.45 2.18
C ALA A 259 16.76 12.19 1.51
N TYR A 260 16.36 10.99 1.94
CA TYR A 260 17.04 9.74 1.59
C TYR A 260 16.35 8.90 0.52
N GLY A 261 15.22 9.37 -0.05
CA GLY A 261 14.42 8.61 -1.03
C GLY A 261 15.24 8.03 -2.18
N SER A 262 16.21 8.77 -2.72
CA SER A 262 17.11 8.29 -3.79
C SER A 262 17.86 6.98 -3.51
N ARG A 263 18.00 6.54 -2.26
CA ARG A 263 18.64 5.27 -1.90
C ARG A 263 17.73 4.35 -1.07
N THR A 264 16.45 4.72 -0.90
CA THR A 264 15.47 3.96 -0.13
C THR A 264 14.61 3.12 -1.06
N ILE A 265 14.41 1.85 -0.71
CA ILE A 265 13.41 0.97 -1.29
C ILE A 265 12.29 0.87 -0.25
N ILE A 266 11.03 1.00 -0.66
CA ILE A 266 9.93 0.55 0.20
C ILE A 266 9.84 -0.95 0.01
N ASP A 267 10.51 -1.71 0.86
CA ASP A 267 10.76 -3.14 0.64
C ASP A 267 9.70 -4.06 1.28
N GLU A 268 8.80 -3.48 2.06
CA GLU A 268 7.48 -4.05 2.32
C GLU A 268 6.41 -2.96 2.37
N ALA A 269 5.37 -3.17 1.58
CA ALA A 269 4.14 -2.39 1.63
C ALA A 269 3.01 -3.18 1.02
N GLY A 270 1.90 -3.32 1.75
CA GLY A 270 0.78 -4.17 1.33
C GLY A 270 -0.57 -3.57 1.65
N ALA A 271 -1.58 -4.01 0.91
CA ALA A 271 -2.99 -3.71 1.17
C ALA A 271 -3.87 -4.92 0.80
N PRO A 272 -5.11 -5.06 1.29
CA PRO A 272 -5.98 -6.18 0.93
C PRO A 272 -6.26 -6.21 -0.58
N MET A 273 -5.87 -7.28 -1.27
CA MET A 273 -6.06 -7.44 -2.72
C MET A 273 -7.26 -8.34 -3.05
N THR A 274 -7.70 -9.19 -2.13
CA THR A 274 -8.81 -10.13 -2.38
C THR A 274 -10.19 -9.59 -1.98
N THR A 275 -10.29 -8.32 -1.56
CA THR A 275 -11.54 -7.70 -1.07
C THR A 275 -12.32 -7.00 -2.19
N GLY A 276 -11.73 -6.90 -3.38
CA GLY A 276 -12.30 -6.25 -4.55
C GLY A 276 -12.18 -4.73 -4.55
N LEU A 277 -11.43 -4.13 -3.62
CA LEU A 277 -11.19 -2.68 -3.58
C LEU A 277 -10.65 -2.15 -4.92
N ASN A 278 -11.11 -0.98 -5.36
CA ASN A 278 -10.49 -0.26 -6.47
C ASN A 278 -9.41 0.70 -5.97
N TYR A 279 -8.17 0.41 -6.36
CA TYR A 279 -7.02 1.23 -6.00
C TYR A 279 -6.80 2.46 -6.89
N GLY A 280 -7.69 2.74 -7.86
CA GLY A 280 -7.75 4.04 -8.55
C GLY A 280 -8.53 5.13 -7.79
N ASN A 281 -9.09 4.81 -6.61
CA ASN A 281 -9.70 5.77 -5.69
C ASN A 281 -8.75 6.04 -4.51
N HIS A 282 -8.34 7.28 -4.25
CA HIS A 282 -7.43 7.57 -3.12
C HIS A 282 -8.11 8.29 -1.96
N GLU A 283 -9.44 8.23 -1.88
CA GLU A 283 -10.20 8.93 -0.84
C GLU A 283 -11.32 8.05 -0.27
N GLY A 284 -11.67 8.25 1.00
CA GLY A 284 -12.79 7.59 1.66
C GLY A 284 -12.53 6.17 2.16
N ASN A 285 -11.36 5.58 1.86
CA ASN A 285 -10.97 4.27 2.38
C ASN A 285 -9.50 4.26 2.78
N VAL A 286 -9.20 3.70 3.95
CA VAL A 286 -7.85 3.64 4.52
C VAL A 286 -6.85 3.04 3.52
N TYR A 287 -7.14 1.87 2.97
CA TYR A 287 -6.20 1.12 2.15
C TYR A 287 -6.00 1.72 0.77
N THR A 288 -7.07 2.25 0.14
CA THR A 288 -6.93 2.83 -1.20
C THR A 288 -6.24 4.20 -1.15
N SER A 289 -6.52 5.01 -0.11
CA SER A 289 -5.83 6.28 0.16
C SER A 289 -4.35 6.08 0.51
N TYR A 290 -4.07 5.12 1.39
CA TYR A 290 -2.72 4.69 1.74
C TYR A 290 -1.92 4.27 0.51
N PHE A 291 -2.50 3.42 -0.34
CA PHE A 291 -1.80 2.85 -1.49
C PHE A 291 -1.58 3.88 -2.60
N GLY A 292 -2.51 4.81 -2.78
CA GLY A 292 -2.33 6.01 -3.61
C GLY A 292 -1.11 6.80 -3.14
N ALA A 293 -1.07 7.20 -1.86
CA ALA A 293 0.03 7.96 -1.28
C ALA A 293 1.40 7.23 -1.38
N LEU A 294 1.40 5.91 -1.17
CA LEU A 294 2.56 5.05 -1.30
C LEU A 294 3.13 5.11 -2.73
N THR A 295 2.28 4.86 -3.72
CA THR A 295 2.69 4.78 -5.13
C THR A 295 3.02 6.15 -5.72
N GLN A 296 2.28 7.20 -5.33
CA GLN A 296 2.60 8.60 -5.64
C GLN A 296 3.99 8.97 -5.11
N THR A 297 4.25 8.68 -3.82
CA THR A 297 5.56 8.96 -3.20
C THR A 297 6.68 8.21 -3.91
N ALA A 298 6.47 6.92 -4.20
CA ALA A 298 7.46 6.12 -4.90
C ALA A 298 7.78 6.68 -6.29
N ARG A 299 6.76 7.07 -7.05
CA ARG A 299 6.92 7.61 -8.39
C ARG A 299 7.62 8.96 -8.39
N GLU A 300 7.20 9.90 -7.55
CA GLU A 300 7.78 11.24 -7.46
C GLU A 300 9.26 11.22 -7.02
N LEU A 301 9.59 10.36 -6.06
CA LEU A 301 10.94 10.26 -5.51
C LEU A 301 11.83 9.27 -6.29
N GLY A 302 11.27 8.58 -7.30
CA GLY A 302 11.95 7.56 -8.07
C GLY A 302 12.38 6.35 -7.23
N MET A 303 11.57 5.98 -6.25
CA MET A 303 11.84 4.88 -5.33
C MET A 303 11.35 3.54 -5.88
N GLY A 304 12.05 2.47 -5.48
CA GLY A 304 11.58 1.11 -5.70
C GLY A 304 10.55 0.71 -4.66
N VAL A 305 9.63 -0.17 -5.06
CA VAL A 305 8.63 -0.77 -4.16
C VAL A 305 8.69 -2.28 -4.33
N VAL A 306 8.81 -2.99 -3.21
CA VAL A 306 8.68 -4.44 -3.11
C VAL A 306 7.37 -4.74 -2.36
N TYR A 307 6.34 -5.09 -3.12
CA TYR A 307 4.99 -5.25 -2.58
C TYR A 307 4.88 -6.46 -1.64
N TRP A 308 4.17 -6.30 -0.53
CA TRP A 308 3.87 -7.37 0.43
C TRP A 308 2.44 -7.91 0.31
N PRO A 309 2.28 -9.22 0.07
CA PRO A 309 3.18 -10.12 -0.64
C PRO A 309 2.79 -10.26 -2.12
N GLY A 310 3.75 -10.60 -2.97
CA GLY A 310 3.41 -11.07 -4.32
C GLY A 310 2.69 -12.40 -4.25
N LEU A 311 3.17 -13.31 -3.40
CA LEU A 311 2.56 -14.60 -3.15
C LEU A 311 2.75 -15.03 -1.70
N ARG A 312 1.64 -15.22 -1.00
CA ARG A 312 1.55 -15.89 0.30
C ARG A 312 0.22 -16.66 0.39
N THR A 313 0.29 -17.99 0.40
CA THR A 313 -0.91 -18.84 0.38
C THR A 313 -1.84 -18.50 1.56
N GLY A 314 -3.11 -18.23 1.26
CA GLY A 314 -4.13 -17.91 2.27
C GLY A 314 -4.11 -16.46 2.79
N ASP A 315 -3.30 -15.58 2.19
CA ASP A 315 -3.22 -14.18 2.58
C ASP A 315 -4.09 -13.28 1.69
N ALA A 316 -4.97 -12.49 2.32
CA ALA A 316 -5.84 -11.53 1.64
C ALA A 316 -5.06 -10.36 1.00
N TYR A 317 -3.81 -10.12 1.39
CA TYR A 317 -2.95 -9.08 0.83
C TYR A 317 -2.22 -9.53 -0.43
N SER A 318 -2.17 -10.85 -0.70
CA SER A 318 -1.42 -11.41 -1.83
C SER A 318 -1.88 -10.82 -3.16
N LEU A 319 -0.95 -10.23 -3.91
CA LEU A 319 -1.22 -9.67 -5.24
C LEU A 319 -1.46 -10.76 -6.30
N THR A 320 -0.96 -11.97 -6.05
CA THR A 320 -1.25 -13.16 -6.85
C THR A 320 -1.62 -14.35 -5.98
N THR A 321 -2.41 -15.27 -6.55
CA THR A 321 -2.68 -16.57 -5.95
C THR A 321 -2.16 -17.68 -6.85
N LEU A 322 -1.77 -18.80 -6.24
CA LEU A 322 -1.30 -19.99 -6.94
C LEU A 322 -2.51 -20.84 -7.37
N VAL A 323 -2.72 -20.98 -8.67
CA VAL A 323 -3.86 -21.75 -9.26
C VAL A 323 -3.43 -23.03 -9.96
N GLY A 324 -2.13 -23.22 -10.14
CA GLY A 324 -1.52 -24.44 -10.67
C GLY A 324 -0.26 -24.82 -9.90
N GLU A 325 0.57 -25.70 -10.44
CA GLU A 325 1.84 -26.06 -9.80
C GLU A 325 2.79 -24.86 -9.65
N HIS A 326 2.74 -23.95 -10.63
CA HIS A 326 3.53 -22.73 -10.66
C HIS A 326 2.78 -21.54 -11.28
N ASP A 327 1.53 -21.73 -11.73
CA ASP A 327 0.73 -20.72 -12.43
C ASP A 327 0.10 -19.75 -11.43
N LEU A 328 0.23 -18.45 -11.70
CA LEU A 328 -0.29 -17.40 -10.84
C LEU A 328 -1.43 -16.66 -11.52
N GLU A 329 -2.43 -16.26 -10.74
CA GLU A 329 -3.49 -15.34 -11.15
C GLU A 329 -3.44 -14.08 -10.30
N VAL A 330 -3.63 -12.92 -10.94
CA VAL A 330 -3.73 -11.62 -10.27
C VAL A 330 -5.01 -11.55 -9.44
N THR A 331 -4.90 -11.13 -8.18
CA THR A 331 -6.05 -11.05 -7.26
C THR A 331 -6.77 -9.69 -7.34
N SER A 332 -6.08 -8.63 -7.74
CA SER A 332 -6.62 -7.28 -7.93
C SER A 332 -6.00 -6.59 -9.14
N GLU A 333 -6.78 -6.44 -10.20
CA GLU A 333 -6.37 -5.72 -11.41
C GLU A 333 -6.10 -4.23 -11.13
N SER A 334 -6.94 -3.59 -10.32
CA SER A 334 -6.77 -2.18 -9.95
C SER A 334 -5.55 -1.97 -9.05
N GLY A 335 -5.33 -2.86 -8.07
CA GLY A 335 -4.17 -2.84 -7.19
C GLY A 335 -2.87 -3.04 -7.97
N LEU A 336 -2.87 -3.98 -8.92
CA LEU A 336 -1.75 -4.18 -9.83
C LEU A 336 -1.50 -2.94 -10.70
N ALA A 337 -2.54 -2.35 -11.29
CA ALA A 337 -2.40 -1.18 -12.13
C ALA A 337 -1.79 0.00 -11.34
N GLN A 338 -2.26 0.25 -10.11
CA GLN A 338 -1.74 1.33 -9.26
C GLN A 338 -0.28 1.08 -8.89
N LEU A 339 0.08 -0.17 -8.55
CA LEU A 339 1.47 -0.54 -8.26
C LEU A 339 2.38 -0.39 -9.50
N GLN A 340 1.93 -0.83 -10.67
CA GLN A 340 2.67 -0.68 -11.93
C GLN A 340 2.87 0.78 -12.30
N TRP A 341 1.90 1.65 -12.00
CA TRP A 341 2.07 3.08 -12.15
C TRP A 341 3.09 3.63 -11.14
N GLY A 342 3.05 3.23 -9.87
CA GLY A 342 4.08 3.57 -8.88
C GLY A 342 5.49 3.15 -9.34
N TRP A 343 5.59 1.99 -10.01
CA TRP A 343 6.80 1.48 -10.63
C TRP A 343 7.24 2.18 -11.93
N GLY A 344 6.46 3.13 -12.44
CA GLY A 344 6.76 3.83 -13.69
C GLY A 344 6.52 3.01 -14.96
N LEU A 345 5.80 1.89 -14.87
CA LEU A 345 5.45 1.06 -16.05
C LEU A 345 4.23 1.61 -16.80
N GLN A 346 3.38 2.39 -16.11
CA GLN A 346 2.24 3.07 -16.71
C GLN A 346 2.50 4.58 -16.81
N LYS A 347 2.03 5.18 -17.91
CA LYS A 347 2.18 6.62 -18.15
C LYS A 347 1.22 7.43 -17.28
N ASP A 348 -0.04 7.06 -17.35
CA ASP A 348 -1.14 7.75 -16.69
C ASP A 348 -1.53 6.95 -15.44
N GLU A 349 -1.90 7.66 -14.37
CA GLU A 349 -2.34 7.03 -13.12
C GLU A 349 -3.70 6.36 -13.33
N PRO A 350 -3.92 5.14 -12.82
CA PRO A 350 -5.24 4.53 -12.78
C PRO A 350 -6.20 5.47 -12.05
N VAL A 351 -7.33 5.75 -12.70
CA VAL A 351 -8.38 6.56 -12.09
C VAL A 351 -9.50 5.66 -11.60
N ASN A 352 -10.43 6.28 -10.88
CA ASN A 352 -11.54 5.61 -10.22
C ASN A 352 -12.67 5.15 -11.19
N ASP A 353 -12.29 4.74 -12.40
CA ASP A 353 -13.19 4.29 -13.45
C ASP A 353 -13.14 2.77 -13.68
N LEU A 354 -12.41 2.03 -12.85
CA LEU A 354 -12.31 0.57 -12.94
C LEU A 354 -13.14 -0.17 -11.87
N PRO A 355 -13.90 -1.22 -12.24
CA PRO A 355 -14.17 -1.63 -13.62
C PRO A 355 -15.02 -0.56 -14.35
N PRO A 356 -14.85 -0.41 -15.68
CA PRO A 356 -15.57 0.59 -16.48
C PRO A 356 -17.06 0.57 -16.19
N ALA A 357 -17.60 1.71 -15.78
CA ALA A 357 -19.04 1.87 -15.61
C ALA A 357 -19.73 1.70 -16.97
N PRO A 358 -20.66 0.74 -17.14
CA PRO A 358 -21.63 0.85 -18.22
C PRO A 358 -22.46 2.13 -18.02
N PRO A 359 -23.10 2.68 -19.06
CA PRO A 359 -24.00 3.82 -18.90
C PRO A 359 -25.11 3.47 -17.89
N GLY A 360 -25.12 4.19 -16.78
CA GLY A 360 -26.09 4.11 -15.68
C GLY A 360 -26.28 5.50 -15.08
N GLU A 361 -27.25 5.63 -14.18
CA GLU A 361 -27.54 6.89 -13.46
C GLU A 361 -27.24 6.69 -11.99
N VAL A 362 -26.96 7.77 -11.26
CA VAL A 362 -26.84 7.64 -9.81
C VAL A 362 -28.20 7.43 -9.16
N LEU A 363 -28.24 6.74 -8.03
CA LEU A 363 -29.40 6.74 -7.13
C LEU A 363 -29.12 7.70 -5.99
N ARG A 364 -29.53 8.95 -6.13
CA ARG A 364 -29.27 10.01 -5.15
C ARG A 364 -30.41 10.11 -4.14
N GLY A 365 -30.11 9.92 -2.85
CA GLY A 365 -31.08 10.06 -1.77
C GLY A 365 -31.56 11.50 -1.62
N VAL A 366 -32.88 11.69 -1.58
CA VAL A 366 -33.50 13.03 -1.49
C VAL A 366 -33.11 13.74 -0.19
N ALA A 367 -33.08 13.01 0.93
CA ALA A 367 -32.73 13.58 2.24
C ALA A 367 -31.24 13.94 2.38
N SER A 368 -30.35 13.07 1.88
CA SER A 368 -28.91 13.17 2.11
C SER A 368 -28.18 13.97 1.03
N GLY A 369 -28.72 14.02 -0.20
CA GLY A 369 -28.03 14.51 -1.38
C GLY A 369 -26.87 13.60 -1.85
N ARG A 370 -26.69 12.46 -1.19
CA ARG A 370 -25.64 11.45 -1.41
C ARG A 370 -26.15 10.30 -2.26
N CYS A 371 -25.24 9.54 -2.84
CA CYS A 371 -25.53 8.47 -3.78
C CYS A 371 -25.44 7.10 -3.10
N VAL A 372 -26.29 6.15 -3.51
CA VAL A 372 -26.11 4.73 -3.19
C VAL A 372 -24.79 4.27 -3.81
N ASP A 373 -23.89 3.79 -2.97
CA ASP A 373 -22.50 3.53 -3.29
C ASP A 373 -22.14 2.08 -2.95
N VAL A 374 -21.31 1.46 -3.80
CA VAL A 374 -20.61 0.23 -3.46
C VAL A 374 -19.27 0.61 -2.80
N PRO A 375 -19.11 0.41 -1.48
CA PRO A 375 -17.99 0.96 -0.72
C PRO A 375 -16.64 0.53 -1.28
N GLY A 376 -15.75 1.50 -1.48
CA GLY A 376 -14.40 1.27 -1.98
C GLY A 376 -14.36 0.58 -3.35
N PHE A 377 -15.44 0.68 -4.13
CA PHE A 377 -15.61 0.06 -5.44
C PHE A 377 -15.51 -1.48 -5.41
N SER A 378 -15.83 -2.10 -4.28
CA SER A 378 -15.75 -3.55 -4.14
C SER A 378 -16.53 -4.26 -5.24
N THR A 379 -15.96 -5.32 -5.82
CA THR A 379 -16.67 -6.24 -6.74
C THR A 379 -17.05 -7.56 -6.07
N THR A 380 -16.84 -7.66 -4.75
CA THR A 380 -17.11 -8.86 -3.97
C THR A 380 -18.61 -9.06 -3.77
N ASN A 381 -19.11 -10.28 -3.99
CA ASN A 381 -20.50 -10.61 -3.71
C ASN A 381 -20.78 -10.50 -2.20
N GLY A 382 -21.92 -9.88 -1.87
CA GLY A 382 -22.36 -9.65 -0.50
C GLY A 382 -21.86 -8.33 0.09
N THR A 383 -21.07 -7.52 -0.64
CA THR A 383 -20.70 -6.18 -0.18
C THR A 383 -21.95 -5.34 0.04
N ALA A 384 -22.16 -4.91 1.29
CA ALA A 384 -23.25 -4.02 1.68
C ALA A 384 -23.02 -2.61 1.13
N LEU A 385 -24.10 -1.99 0.67
CA LEU A 385 -24.11 -0.65 0.11
C LEU A 385 -24.17 0.40 1.23
N ASP A 386 -23.65 1.58 0.95
CA ASP A 386 -23.77 2.74 1.82
C ASP A 386 -24.15 4.01 1.05
N LEU A 387 -24.31 5.10 1.78
CA LEU A 387 -24.37 6.44 1.21
C LEU A 387 -22.97 7.03 1.13
N TRP A 388 -22.65 7.58 -0.02
CA TRP A 388 -21.43 8.36 -0.20
C TRP A 388 -21.66 9.62 -1.04
N ASP A 389 -20.79 10.62 -0.89
CA ASP A 389 -20.82 11.80 -1.74
C ASP A 389 -20.73 11.38 -3.21
N CYS A 390 -21.60 11.97 -4.04
CA CYS A 390 -21.72 11.58 -5.44
C CYS A 390 -20.43 11.94 -6.21
N ASN A 391 -19.77 10.94 -6.78
CA ASN A 391 -18.41 11.09 -7.34
C ASN A 391 -18.30 10.73 -8.84
N GLY A 392 -19.37 10.20 -9.45
CA GLY A 392 -19.39 9.84 -10.88
C GLY A 392 -18.64 8.56 -11.21
N GLY A 393 -18.20 7.81 -10.20
CA GLY A 393 -17.54 6.52 -10.35
C GLY A 393 -18.50 5.38 -10.69
N GLY A 394 -17.96 4.30 -11.24
CA GLY A 394 -18.73 3.13 -11.64
C GLY A 394 -19.44 2.40 -10.50
N ASN A 395 -18.97 2.58 -9.27
CA ASN A 395 -19.59 2.04 -8.05
C ASN A 395 -20.90 2.74 -7.64
N GLN A 396 -21.20 3.89 -8.24
CA GLN A 396 -22.45 4.64 -8.07
C GLN A 396 -23.29 4.67 -9.35
N SER A 397 -22.85 3.99 -10.42
CA SER A 397 -23.56 3.94 -11.71
C SER A 397 -24.52 2.76 -11.73
N TRP A 398 -25.81 3.04 -11.57
CA TRP A 398 -26.86 2.04 -11.49
C TRP A 398 -27.72 2.04 -12.75
N ASN A 399 -27.57 1.00 -13.57
CA ASN A 399 -28.35 0.81 -14.78
C ASN A 399 -29.61 -0.02 -14.48
N LEU A 400 -30.79 0.51 -14.79
CA LEU A 400 -32.05 -0.24 -14.67
C LEU A 400 -32.28 -1.07 -15.95
N THR A 401 -32.26 -2.40 -15.82
CA THR A 401 -32.49 -3.31 -16.95
C THR A 401 -33.98 -3.51 -17.24
N ALA A 402 -34.29 -4.09 -18.40
CA ALA A 402 -35.65 -4.48 -18.77
C ALA A 402 -36.26 -5.51 -17.79
N ASP A 403 -35.42 -6.33 -17.17
CA ASP A 403 -35.79 -7.32 -16.15
C ASP A 403 -35.90 -6.70 -14.74
N ARG A 404 -35.91 -5.36 -14.66
CA ARG A 404 -36.03 -4.57 -13.41
C ARG A 404 -34.87 -4.76 -12.44
N GLN A 405 -33.70 -5.16 -12.92
CA GLN A 405 -32.50 -5.20 -12.09
C GLN A 405 -31.80 -3.85 -12.10
N LEU A 406 -31.29 -3.41 -10.96
CA LEU A 406 -30.36 -2.29 -10.87
C LEU A 406 -28.94 -2.86 -10.91
N THR A 407 -28.30 -2.80 -12.08
CA THR A 407 -26.95 -3.34 -12.27
C THR A 407 -25.86 -2.31 -12.01
N VAL A 408 -24.74 -2.78 -11.48
CA VAL A 408 -23.50 -2.03 -11.25
C VAL A 408 -22.33 -2.85 -11.80
N TYR A 409 -21.29 -2.17 -12.32
CA TYR A 409 -20.17 -2.80 -13.04
C TYR A 409 -20.55 -3.72 -14.20
N GLY A 410 -21.79 -3.66 -14.68
CA GLY A 410 -22.34 -4.47 -15.76
C GLY A 410 -22.81 -5.87 -15.36
N THR A 411 -22.16 -6.53 -14.40
CA THR A 411 -22.43 -7.93 -14.03
C THR A 411 -22.95 -8.14 -12.62
N LYS A 412 -22.94 -7.09 -11.78
CA LYS A 412 -23.46 -7.14 -10.40
C LYS A 412 -24.82 -6.48 -10.31
N CYS A 413 -25.65 -6.93 -9.38
CA CYS A 413 -27.02 -6.48 -9.18
C CYS A 413 -27.24 -6.04 -7.73
N LEU A 414 -27.95 -4.93 -7.54
CA LEU A 414 -28.49 -4.52 -6.24
C LEU A 414 -29.46 -5.61 -5.75
N THR A 415 -29.19 -6.18 -4.59
CA THR A 415 -29.83 -7.38 -4.07
C THR A 415 -30.20 -7.19 -2.61
N ILE A 416 -31.35 -7.72 -2.17
CA ILE A 416 -31.65 -7.84 -0.74
C ILE A 416 -30.76 -8.95 -0.15
N GLY A 417 -29.84 -8.58 0.72
CA GLY A 417 -28.96 -9.49 1.43
C GLY A 417 -29.65 -10.19 2.62
N GLY A 418 -28.86 -10.86 3.46
CA GLY A 418 -29.39 -11.57 4.63
C GLY A 418 -30.32 -12.73 4.24
N ASP A 419 -31.52 -12.76 4.82
CA ASP A 419 -32.55 -13.76 4.49
C ASP A 419 -33.37 -13.41 3.23
N GLY A 420 -33.10 -12.25 2.62
CA GLY A 420 -33.75 -11.78 1.40
C GLY A 420 -35.18 -11.25 1.57
N SER A 421 -35.69 -11.12 2.80
CA SER A 421 -37.12 -10.83 3.04
C SER A 421 -37.44 -10.03 4.31
N SER A 422 -36.46 -9.79 5.20
CA SER A 422 -36.69 -9.07 6.46
C SER A 422 -36.36 -7.57 6.37
N ALA A 423 -37.15 -6.74 7.05
CA ALA A 423 -36.80 -5.33 7.29
C ALA A 423 -35.48 -5.24 8.11
N GLY A 424 -34.60 -4.32 7.72
CA GLY A 424 -33.24 -4.17 8.21
C GLY A 424 -32.22 -5.07 7.49
N SER A 425 -32.63 -5.87 6.51
CA SER A 425 -31.67 -6.64 5.69
C SER A 425 -30.83 -5.69 4.84
N PRO A 426 -29.51 -5.90 4.74
CA PRO A 426 -28.64 -5.00 3.98
C PRO A 426 -28.97 -5.06 2.49
N ALA A 427 -28.93 -3.92 1.80
CA ALA A 427 -28.81 -3.91 0.36
C ALA A 427 -27.36 -4.24 0.01
N VAL A 428 -27.13 -5.21 -0.87
CA VAL A 428 -25.79 -5.70 -1.24
C VAL A 428 -25.63 -5.78 -2.75
N ILE A 429 -24.39 -5.90 -3.24
CA ILE A 429 -24.13 -6.37 -4.60
C ILE A 429 -23.94 -7.88 -4.64
N THR A 430 -24.51 -8.56 -5.64
CA THR A 430 -24.17 -9.95 -5.98
C THR A 430 -24.16 -10.13 -7.50
N ASP A 431 -23.57 -11.21 -8.01
CA ASP A 431 -23.68 -11.54 -9.43
C ASP A 431 -25.14 -11.58 -9.86
N CYS A 432 -25.44 -10.99 -11.02
CA CYS A 432 -26.80 -10.98 -11.55
C CYS A 432 -27.23 -12.40 -11.92
N THR A 433 -28.27 -12.89 -11.24
CA THR A 433 -28.85 -14.23 -11.43
C THR A 433 -30.26 -14.18 -12.03
N GLY A 434 -30.91 -13.02 -11.99
CA GLY A 434 -32.32 -12.86 -12.37
C GLY A 434 -33.29 -13.23 -11.26
N ALA A 435 -32.80 -13.47 -10.03
CA ALA A 435 -33.65 -13.73 -8.88
C ALA A 435 -34.57 -12.54 -8.56
N SER A 436 -35.77 -12.81 -8.04
CA SER A 436 -36.74 -11.77 -7.70
C SER A 436 -36.25 -10.81 -6.60
N THR A 437 -35.33 -11.25 -5.73
CA THR A 437 -34.66 -10.40 -4.73
C THR A 437 -33.65 -9.41 -5.34
N GLN A 438 -33.38 -9.50 -6.64
CA GLN A 438 -32.56 -8.56 -7.41
C GLN A 438 -33.41 -7.63 -8.28
N ALA A 439 -34.75 -7.74 -8.23
CA ALA A 439 -35.66 -6.96 -9.04
C ALA A 439 -36.34 -5.85 -8.22
N TRP A 440 -36.34 -4.64 -8.77
CA TRP A 440 -36.75 -3.41 -8.10
C TRP A 440 -37.78 -2.63 -8.93
N GLN A 441 -38.79 -2.11 -8.24
CA GLN A 441 -39.76 -1.19 -8.81
C GLN A 441 -39.39 0.24 -8.40
N LEU A 442 -39.18 1.09 -9.39
CA LEU A 442 -39.05 2.53 -9.17
C LEU A 442 -40.45 3.15 -9.20
N ASN A 443 -40.83 3.82 -8.13
CA ASN A 443 -42.18 4.33 -7.93
C ASN A 443 -42.25 5.85 -8.22
N GLU A 444 -43.47 6.35 -8.44
CA GLU A 444 -43.72 7.78 -8.71
C GLU A 444 -43.40 8.69 -7.52
N ASP A 445 -43.50 8.14 -6.30
CA ASP A 445 -43.15 8.83 -5.05
C ASP A 445 -41.65 8.82 -4.73
N LEU A 446 -40.83 8.44 -5.72
CA LEU A 446 -39.37 8.29 -5.64
C LEU A 446 -38.88 7.13 -4.76
N SER A 447 -39.78 6.31 -4.20
CA SER A 447 -39.36 5.09 -3.52
C SER A 447 -38.87 4.03 -4.51
N VAL A 448 -37.94 3.18 -4.05
CA VAL A 448 -37.44 2.02 -4.80
C VAL A 448 -37.84 0.77 -4.00
N SER A 449 -38.93 0.11 -4.40
CA SER A 449 -39.46 -1.06 -3.69
C SER A 449 -39.00 -2.38 -4.30
N SER A 450 -38.93 -3.41 -3.47
CA SER A 450 -38.62 -4.77 -3.92
C SER A 450 -39.77 -5.35 -4.74
N VAL A 451 -39.46 -6.04 -5.83
CA VAL A 451 -40.47 -6.79 -6.58
C VAL A 451 -40.87 -8.07 -5.83
N ALA A 452 -39.95 -8.70 -5.09
CA ALA A 452 -40.24 -9.88 -4.28
C ALA A 452 -41.07 -9.56 -3.03
N HIS A 453 -40.81 -8.40 -2.42
CA HIS A 453 -41.42 -7.93 -1.16
C HIS A 453 -41.87 -6.48 -1.30
N PRO A 454 -43.00 -6.19 -1.96
CA PRO A 454 -43.43 -4.83 -2.30
C PRO A 454 -43.64 -3.89 -1.11
N GLU A 455 -43.77 -4.44 0.10
CA GLU A 455 -43.84 -3.71 1.36
C GLU A 455 -42.47 -3.17 1.82
N LEU A 456 -41.36 -3.62 1.22
CA LEU A 456 -40.00 -3.20 1.55
C LEU A 456 -39.44 -2.25 0.49
N CYS A 457 -38.90 -1.14 0.95
CA CYS A 457 -38.27 -0.08 0.16
C CYS A 457 -36.79 0.02 0.50
N LEU A 458 -35.97 0.38 -0.49
CA LEU A 458 -34.57 0.76 -0.29
C LEU A 458 -34.51 1.96 0.67
N ASP A 459 -33.74 1.84 1.74
CA ASP A 459 -33.75 2.76 2.88
C ASP A 459 -32.31 3.13 3.29
N ALA A 460 -32.07 4.40 3.56
CA ALA A 460 -30.87 4.83 4.26
C ALA A 460 -31.04 4.63 5.77
N ALA A 461 -30.38 3.60 6.29
CA ALA A 461 -30.65 3.01 7.60
C ALA A 461 -30.72 4.06 8.72
N GLY A 462 -31.80 4.03 9.49
CA GLY A 462 -32.02 4.96 10.61
C GLY A 462 -32.15 6.43 10.20
N ALA A 463 -32.50 6.70 8.93
CA ALA A 463 -32.53 8.03 8.32
C ALA A 463 -31.18 8.78 8.40
N GLY A 464 -30.06 8.03 8.40
CA GLY A 464 -28.73 8.60 8.33
C GLY A 464 -28.51 9.39 7.03
N THR A 465 -27.69 10.44 7.10
CA THR A 465 -27.40 11.30 5.95
C THR A 465 -25.92 11.48 5.67
N GLY A 466 -25.02 10.98 6.52
CA GLY A 466 -23.57 11.09 6.36
C GLY A 466 -22.99 10.01 5.44
N ASN A 467 -21.75 10.23 4.99
CA ASN A 467 -20.97 9.20 4.31
C ASN A 467 -20.82 7.95 5.21
N GLY A 468 -20.93 6.76 4.63
CA GLY A 468 -20.90 5.49 5.36
C GLY A 468 -22.22 5.11 6.03
N THR A 469 -23.31 5.87 5.84
CA THR A 469 -24.65 5.43 6.29
C THR A 469 -25.04 4.17 5.52
N PRO A 470 -25.30 3.02 6.18
CA PRO A 470 -25.68 1.80 5.48
C PRO A 470 -26.98 1.97 4.70
N VAL A 471 -27.08 1.29 3.56
CA VAL A 471 -28.33 1.15 2.83
C VAL A 471 -28.90 -0.25 3.10
N ASP A 472 -30.14 -0.29 3.59
CA ASP A 472 -30.87 -1.51 3.88
C ASP A 472 -32.24 -1.52 3.17
N VAL A 473 -33.06 -2.50 3.48
CA VAL A 473 -34.49 -2.48 3.14
C VAL A 473 -35.33 -2.30 4.39
N TRP A 474 -36.34 -1.45 4.33
CA TRP A 474 -37.27 -1.24 5.44
C TRP A 474 -38.70 -1.13 4.94
N PHE A 475 -39.67 -1.25 5.84
CA PHE A 475 -41.08 -1.06 5.47
C PHE A 475 -41.27 0.31 4.81
N CYS A 476 -41.88 0.30 3.62
CA CYS A 476 -42.19 1.52 2.88
C CYS A 476 -43.05 2.45 3.75
N ASN A 477 -42.55 3.65 4.03
CA ASN A 477 -43.17 4.56 5.00
C ASN A 477 -43.38 6.00 4.46
N GLY A 478 -42.91 6.28 3.24
CA GLY A 478 -43.05 7.59 2.60
C GLY A 478 -42.09 8.66 3.11
N GLU A 479 -41.14 8.30 3.98
CA GLU A 479 -40.13 9.21 4.50
C GLU A 479 -39.01 9.48 3.48
N THR A 480 -38.37 10.63 3.63
CA THR A 480 -37.37 11.11 2.65
C THR A 480 -36.08 10.29 2.58
N ASN A 481 -35.79 9.46 3.59
CA ASN A 481 -34.67 8.50 3.57
C ASN A 481 -34.93 7.25 2.71
N GLN A 482 -36.16 7.09 2.19
CA GLN A 482 -36.54 6.05 1.24
C GLN A 482 -36.80 6.59 -0.18
N GLN A 483 -36.49 7.86 -0.43
CA GLN A 483 -36.72 8.53 -1.71
C GLN A 483 -35.42 8.76 -2.46
N TRP A 484 -35.39 8.36 -3.74
CA TRP A 484 -34.19 8.32 -4.56
C TRP A 484 -34.46 8.92 -5.94
N THR A 485 -33.67 9.92 -6.33
CA THR A 485 -33.70 10.49 -7.68
C THR A 485 -32.63 9.85 -8.56
N ARG A 486 -32.97 9.62 -9.83
CA ARG A 486 -32.00 9.25 -10.87
C ARG A 486 -31.50 10.50 -11.58
N SER A 487 -30.19 10.62 -11.79
CA SER A 487 -29.57 11.78 -12.45
C SER A 487 -28.23 11.46 -13.09
#